data_AF-A0A437QSC1-F1
#
_entry.id   AF-A0A437QSC1-F1
#
_cell.length_a   1.000
_cell.length_b   1.000
_cell.length_c   1.000
_cell.angle_alpha   90.00
_cell.angle_beta   90.00
_cell.angle_gamma   90.00
#
_symmetry.space_group_name_H-M   'P 1'
#
loop_
_entity.id
_entity.type
_entity.pdbx_description
1 polymer ?
#
loop_
_entity_poly.entity_id
_entity_poly.type
_entity_poly.pdbx_seq_one_letter_code
_entity_poly.pdbx_strand_id
1 'polypeptide(L)' 'MTRTTGTILLMLLLQSCTVAKRGSEEYWYNKMVADQRAQCSLLPEPLSSSCLKDVAAKSYQDFVKNRQQQPHQ' A
#
# COMPACT_ATOMS: atom_id res chain seq x y z
N MET A 1 -23.49 19.83 -28.24
CA MET A 1 -22.47 20.33 -27.28
C MET A 1 -22.37 19.47 -26.02
N THR A 2 -22.51 18.15 -26.10
CA THR A 2 -22.50 17.23 -24.94
C THR A 2 -21.32 16.25 -24.93
N ARG A 3 -20.51 16.20 -26.00
CA ARG A 3 -19.36 15.28 -26.11
C ARG A 3 -18.10 15.78 -25.40
N THR A 4 -17.97 17.08 -25.17
CA THR A 4 -16.77 17.70 -24.57
C THR A 4 -16.78 17.65 -23.04
N THR A 5 -17.95 17.57 -22.41
CA THR A 5 -18.08 17.46 -20.95
C THR A 5 -17.60 16.11 -20.41
N GLY A 6 -17.82 15.02 -21.16
CA GLY A 6 -17.36 13.69 -20.77
C GLY A 6 -15.83 13.54 -20.74
N THR A 7 -15.12 14.17 -21.69
CA THR A 7 -13.65 14.14 -21.75
C THR A 7 -13.01 14.98 -20.65
N ILE A 8 -13.61 16.10 -20.25
CA ILE A 8 -13.12 16.93 -19.14
C ILE A 8 -13.27 16.17 -17.82
N LEU A 9 -14.40 15.50 -17.60
CA LEU A 9 -14.63 14.69 -16.39
C LEU A 9 -13.62 13.53 -16.30
N LEU A 10 -13.32 12.89 -17.44
CA LEU A 10 -12.32 11.83 -17.50
C LEU A 10 -10.91 12.35 -17.18
N MET A 11 -10.52 13.50 -17.73
CA MET A 11 -9.22 14.13 -17.43
C MET A 11 -9.06 14.48 -15.95
N LEU A 12 -10.11 14.93 -15.27
CA LEU A 12 -10.09 15.20 -13.83
C LEU A 12 -9.87 13.94 -12.98
N LEU A 13 -10.44 12.80 -13.39
CA LEU A 13 -10.22 11.51 -12.72
C LEU A 13 -8.80 10.96 -12.91
N LEU A 14 -8.10 11.31 -14.00
CA LEU A 14 -6.70 10.90 -14.18
C LEU A 14 -5.73 11.69 -13.29
N GLN A 15 -6.09 12.89 -12.81
CA GLN A 15 -5.22 13.69 -11.93
C GLN A 15 -5.06 13.09 -10.53
N SER A 16 -5.92 12.14 -10.12
CA SER A 16 -5.73 11.39 -8.87
C SER A 16 -4.66 10.30 -8.95
N CYS A 17 -4.03 10.07 -10.10
CA CYS A 17 -2.74 9.38 -10.17
C CYS A 17 -1.61 10.31 -9.70
N THR A 18 -1.67 10.75 -8.45
CA THR A 18 -0.59 11.51 -7.83
C THR A 18 0.62 10.62 -7.68
N VAL A 19 1.74 10.99 -8.31
CA VAL A 19 3.06 10.38 -8.07
C VAL A 19 3.30 10.34 -6.56
N ALA A 20 3.46 9.13 -6.02
CA ALA A 20 3.76 8.94 -4.61
C ALA A 20 4.92 9.85 -4.21
N LYS A 21 4.76 10.68 -3.16
CA LYS A 21 5.81 11.57 -2.64
C LYS A 21 7.14 10.80 -2.54
N ARG A 22 8.27 11.40 -2.90
CA ARG A 22 9.59 10.80 -2.64
C ARG A 22 9.82 10.71 -1.12
N GLY A 23 9.34 9.63 -0.51
CA GLY A 23 9.72 9.16 0.82
C GLY A 23 10.83 8.12 0.68
N SER A 24 11.55 7.85 1.77
CA SER A 24 12.48 6.71 1.80
C SER A 24 11.72 5.40 1.56
N GLU A 25 12.40 4.38 1.05
CA GLU A 25 11.81 3.06 0.87
C GLU A 25 11.24 2.51 2.20
N GLU A 26 11.98 2.73 3.30
CA GLU A 26 11.53 2.43 4.66
C GLU A 26 10.21 3.13 5.02
N TYR A 27 10.07 4.42 4.68
CA TYR A 27 8.84 5.16 4.95
C TYR A 27 7.64 4.52 4.25
N TRP A 28 7.79 4.17 2.97
CA TRP A 28 6.73 3.54 2.20
C TRP A 28 6.40 2.13 2.68
N TYR A 29 7.41 1.36 3.07
CA TYR A 29 7.22 0.05 3.69
C TYR A 29 6.45 0.17 5.02
N ASN A 30 6.89 1.04 5.91
CA ASN A 30 6.25 1.25 7.21
C ASN A 30 4.81 1.76 7.06
N LYS A 31 4.57 2.64 6.08
CA LYS A 31 3.21 3.10 5.75
C LYS A 31 2.32 1.95 5.26
N MET A 32 2.84 1.09 4.38
CA MET A 32 2.10 -0.07 3.87
C MET A 32 1.76 -1.08 4.98
N VAL A 33 2.70 -1.34 5.90
CA VAL A 33 2.47 -2.17 7.09
C VAL A 33 1.40 -1.54 8.01
N ALA A 34 1.45 -0.22 8.21
CA ALA A 34 0.46 0.49 9.02
C ALA A 34 -0.95 0.41 8.39
N ASP A 35 -1.07 0.60 7.08
CA ASP A 35 -2.34 0.46 6.37
C ASP A 35 -2.89 -0.97 6.45
N GLN A 36 -2.03 -2.00 6.31
CA GLN A 36 -2.43 -3.39 6.52
C GLN A 36 -2.90 -3.66 7.94
N ARG A 37 -2.24 -3.10 8.95
CA ARG A 37 -2.67 -3.23 10.34
C ARG A 37 -4.06 -2.65 10.55
N ALA A 38 -4.32 -1.48 9.98
CA ALA A 38 -5.64 -0.85 10.02
C ALA A 38 -6.69 -1.74 9.36
N GLN A 39 -6.39 -2.32 8.20
CA GLN A 39 -7.28 -3.28 7.53
C GLN A 39 -7.51 -4.54 8.37
N CYS A 40 -6.48 -5.14 8.97
CA CYS A 40 -6.62 -6.29 9.87
C CYS A 40 -7.55 -6.01 11.06
N SER A 41 -7.57 -4.77 11.56
CA SER A 41 -8.44 -4.38 12.68
C SER A 41 -9.93 -4.32 12.32
N LEU A 42 -10.24 -4.21 11.02
CA LEU A 42 -11.63 -4.21 10.52
C LEU A 42 -12.16 -5.63 10.30
N LEU A 43 -11.31 -6.65 10.36
CA LEU A 43 -11.74 -8.04 10.19
C LEU A 43 -12.45 -8.55 11.46
N PRO A 44 -13.39 -9.48 11.33
CA PRO A 44 -13.98 -10.16 12.48
C PRO A 44 -12.96 -11.09 13.16
N GLU A 45 -13.15 -11.34 14.44
CA GLU A 45 -12.43 -12.43 15.11
C GLU A 45 -12.82 -13.79 14.51
N PRO A 46 -11.88 -14.75 14.40
CA PRO A 46 -10.47 -14.73 14.83
C PRO A 46 -9.50 -14.22 13.74
N LEU A 47 -10.00 -13.82 12.58
CA LEU A 47 -9.17 -13.44 11.44
C LEU A 47 -8.36 -12.17 11.71
N SER A 48 -8.93 -11.22 12.48
CA SER A 48 -8.20 -10.04 12.93
C SER A 48 -6.96 -10.39 13.76
N SER A 49 -7.07 -11.32 14.71
CA SER A 49 -5.94 -11.69 15.56
C SER A 49 -4.86 -12.46 14.80
N SER A 50 -5.23 -13.31 13.84
CA SER A 50 -4.27 -13.95 12.93
C SER A 50 -3.57 -12.91 12.03
N CYS A 51 -4.34 -12.04 11.38
CA CYS A 51 -3.83 -11.00 10.48
C CYS A 51 -2.89 -10.02 11.21
N LEU A 52 -3.25 -9.60 12.43
CA LEU A 52 -2.43 -8.71 13.24
C LEU A 52 -1.10 -9.36 13.67
N LYS A 53 -1.08 -10.66 13.93
CA LYS A 53 0.17 -11.40 14.22
C LYS A 53 1.08 -11.41 13.00
N ASP A 54 0.54 -11.69 11.82
CA ASP A 54 1.30 -11.72 10.57
C ASP A 54 1.85 -10.33 10.20
N VAL A 55 1.09 -9.27 10.45
CA VAL A 55 1.54 -7.89 10.23
C VAL A 55 2.58 -7.46 11.27
N ALA A 56 2.45 -7.87 12.53
CA ALA A 56 3.42 -7.56 13.58
C ALA A 56 4.78 -8.24 13.37
N ALA A 57 4.81 -9.38 12.68
CA ALA A 57 6.04 -10.07 12.31
C ALA A 57 6.81 -9.39 11.16
N LYS A 58 6.22 -8.39 10.48
CA LYS A 58 6.87 -7.67 9.38
C LYS A 58 7.83 -6.61 9.90
N SER A 59 9.12 -6.76 9.59
CA SER A 59 10.13 -5.74 9.82
C SER A 59 10.72 -5.25 8.50
N TYR A 60 11.14 -3.98 8.44
CA TYR A 60 11.80 -3.45 7.24
C TYR A 60 13.16 -4.12 7.00
N GLN A 61 13.89 -4.43 8.07
CA GLN A 61 15.20 -5.09 7.99
C GLN A 61 15.10 -6.49 7.38
N ASP A 62 14.10 -7.28 7.78
CA ASP A 62 13.85 -8.61 7.21
C ASP A 62 13.39 -8.52 5.75
N PHE A 63 12.59 -7.49 5.42
CA PHE A 63 12.18 -7.23 4.03
C PHE A 63 13.39 -6.94 3.12
N VAL A 64 14.30 -6.06 3.55
CA VAL A 64 15.52 -5.74 2.80
C VAL A 64 16.40 -6.97 2.65
N LYS A 65 16.57 -7.75 3.73
CA LYS A 65 17.36 -8.98 3.71
C LYS A 65 16.79 -10.03 2.75
N ASN A 66 15.48 -10.27 2.78
CA ASN A 66 14.82 -11.21 1.88
C ASN A 66 14.89 -10.75 0.41
N ARG A 67 14.78 -9.44 0.16
CA ARG A 67 14.96 -8.84 -1.19
C ARG A 67 16.37 -9.01 -1.73
N GLN A 68 17.40 -8.91 -0.88
CA GLN A 68 18.79 -9.10 -1.29
C GLN A 68 19.13 -10.57 -1.54
N GLN A 69 18.46 -11.49 -0.86
CA GLN A 69 18.66 -12.94 -1.01
C GLN A 69 17.90 -13.55 -2.20
N GLN A 70 16.90 -12.85 -2.75
CA GLN A 70 16.24 -13.20 -4.01
C GLN A 70 16.66 -12.22 -5.12
N PRO A 71 17.73 -12.50 -5.88
CA PRO A 71 17.99 -11.75 -7.10
C PRO A 71 16.77 -11.91 -8.02
N HIS A 72 16.28 -10.78 -8.55
CA HIS A 72 15.10 -10.68 -9.41
C HIS A 72 15.00 -11.85 -10.40
N GLN A 73 13.86 -12.56 -10.37
CA GLN A 73 13.29 -13.18 -11.57
C GLN A 73 12.50 -12.11 -12.32
#